data_AF-A0AA39YCA6-F1
#
_entry.id   AF-A0AA39YCA6-F1
#
_cell.length_a   1.000
_cell.length_b   1.000
_cell.length_c   1.000
_cell.angle_alpha   90.00
_cell.angle_beta   90.00
_cell.angle_gamma   90.00
#
_symmetry.space_group_name_H-M   'P 1'
#
loop_
_entity.id
_entity.type
_entity.pdbx_description
1 polymer ?
#
loop_
_entity_poly.entity_id
_entity_poly.type
_entity_poly.pdbx_seq_one_letter_code
_entity_poly.pdbx_strand_id
1 'polypeptide(L)'
;MGGKAVIGGDGESGRYGSGSSIGGGGLGNAASRDGLGNDLFSLATKVEALSKTVEGLSALVSSAAARRISIIESGMRDMDVRPWLPTEARIKFSNQFRSIPSVIVTISSVDIHNGSNFRVKVYATEVDLKGFTAHADSWGQTLLCSCGISWMAIGE
;
A
#
# COMPACT_ATOMS: atom_id res chain seq x y z
N MET A 1 50.85 -76.46 6.11
CA MET A 1 51.47 -77.41 7.06
C MET A 1 52.54 -76.62 7.80
N GLY A 2 52.30 -76.08 9.01
CA GLY A 2 52.10 -76.80 10.27
C GLY A 2 53.45 -77.36 10.73
N GLY A 3 54.05 -77.01 11.87
CA GLY A 3 53.67 -76.19 13.00
C GLY A 3 54.85 -76.02 13.99
N LYS A 4 54.52 -75.38 15.11
CA LYS A 4 55.32 -74.81 16.22
C LYS A 4 56.25 -75.75 17.03
N ALA A 5 57.20 -75.12 17.74
CA ALA A 5 57.52 -75.32 19.17
C ALA A 5 58.04 -73.96 19.74
N VAL A 6 57.46 -73.30 20.76
CA VAL A 6 57.60 -73.44 22.25
C VAL A 6 59.06 -73.25 22.69
N ILE A 7 59.49 -72.41 23.67
CA ILE A 7 59.15 -72.28 25.11
C ILE A 7 59.52 -70.84 25.59
N GLY A 8 58.80 -70.29 26.58
CA GLY A 8 59.04 -68.97 27.21
C GLY A 8 59.84 -68.99 28.52
N GLY A 9 60.01 -67.82 29.15
CA GLY A 9 60.57 -67.62 30.49
C GLY A 9 60.74 -66.13 30.85
N ASP A 10 60.33 -65.78 32.08
CA ASP A 10 59.95 -64.47 32.63
C ASP A 10 61.08 -63.60 33.22
N GLY A 11 60.78 -62.33 33.60
CA GLY A 11 61.54 -61.62 34.65
C GLY A 11 61.60 -60.06 34.62
N GLU A 12 60.68 -59.43 35.37
CA GLU A 12 60.82 -58.29 36.32
C GLU A 12 61.33 -56.84 36.02
N SER A 13 60.53 -55.90 36.56
CA SER A 13 60.80 -54.65 37.33
C SER A 13 61.58 -53.42 36.80
N GLY A 14 60.82 -52.31 36.67
CA GLY A 14 60.98 -51.02 37.37
C GLY A 14 62.30 -50.21 37.32
N ARG A 15 62.23 -48.97 36.79
CA ARG A 15 63.20 -47.89 37.10
C ARG A 15 62.53 -46.52 37.26
N TYR A 16 62.91 -45.82 38.34
CA TYR A 16 62.66 -44.40 38.60
C TYR A 16 63.72 -43.53 37.89
N GLY A 17 63.35 -42.30 37.51
CA GLY A 17 64.30 -41.29 37.04
C GLY A 17 63.70 -39.88 37.05
N SER A 18 64.16 -39.06 37.99
CA SER A 18 63.86 -37.63 38.16
C SER A 18 64.75 -36.76 37.26
N GLY A 19 64.22 -35.67 36.71
CA GLY A 19 65.00 -34.63 36.04
C GLY A 19 64.15 -33.43 35.66
N SER A 20 64.42 -32.28 36.27
CA SER A 20 63.73 -31.00 36.08
C SER A 20 64.59 -30.09 35.19
N SER A 21 63.98 -29.35 34.24
CA SER A 21 64.54 -28.07 33.77
C SER A 21 63.47 -27.17 33.15
N ILE A 22 63.69 -25.87 33.31
CA ILE A 22 62.79 -24.74 33.12
C ILE A 22 63.03 -24.13 31.73
N GLY A 23 61.97 -23.82 31.00
CA GLY A 23 61.96 -23.02 29.77
C GLY A 23 60.55 -23.08 29.17
N GLY A 24 59.78 -22.02 29.02
CA GLY A 24 60.07 -20.72 28.40
C GLY A 24 58.79 -20.40 27.63
N GLY A 25 58.14 -19.27 27.94
CA GLY A 25 56.77 -19.00 27.51
C GLY A 25 56.60 -18.71 26.02
N GLY A 26 55.38 -18.98 25.56
CA GLY A 26 54.70 -18.22 24.51
C GLY A 26 54.75 -18.78 23.10
N LEU A 27 53.64 -19.39 22.65
CA LEU A 27 53.05 -19.30 21.30
C LEU A 27 51.59 -19.72 21.47
N GLY A 28 50.65 -18.80 21.69
CA GLY A 28 49.94 -18.13 20.60
C GLY A 28 48.52 -18.69 20.52
N ASN A 29 47.57 -17.98 21.13
CA ASN A 29 46.15 -18.33 21.09
C ASN A 29 45.66 -18.14 19.63
N ALA A 30 45.67 -19.21 18.83
CA ALA A 30 45.21 -19.21 17.43
C ALA A 30 43.69 -19.37 17.34
N ALA A 31 42.96 -18.65 18.17
CA ALA A 31 41.52 -18.49 18.06
C ALA A 31 41.24 -17.00 17.92
N SER A 32 40.36 -16.65 16.97
CA SER A 32 39.73 -15.32 16.81
C SER A 32 40.19 -14.40 15.68
N ARG A 33 41.02 -14.83 14.72
CA ARG A 33 41.17 -14.07 13.44
C ARG A 33 40.16 -14.50 12.38
N ASP A 34 39.74 -15.76 12.36
CA ASP A 34 38.79 -16.28 11.37
C ASP A 34 37.33 -15.87 11.65
N GLY A 35 36.98 -15.60 12.92
CA GLY A 35 35.62 -15.19 13.32
C GLY A 35 35.23 -13.80 12.80
N LEU A 36 36.16 -12.84 12.86
CA LEU A 36 35.93 -11.46 12.41
C LEU A 36 35.63 -11.36 10.90
N GLY A 37 36.24 -12.21 10.08
CA GLY A 37 35.98 -12.25 8.63
C GLY A 37 34.61 -12.84 8.28
N ASN A 38 34.20 -13.88 9.01
CA ASN A 38 32.89 -14.53 8.83
C ASN A 38 31.74 -13.63 9.29
N ASP A 39 31.94 -12.87 10.37
CA ASP A 39 30.98 -11.89 10.86
C ASP A 39 30.81 -10.71 9.88
N LEU A 40 31.89 -10.27 9.25
CA LEU A 40 31.85 -9.20 8.24
C LEU A 40 31.10 -9.64 6.98
N PHE A 41 31.32 -10.87 6.51
CA PHE A 41 30.60 -11.44 5.37
C PHE A 41 29.11 -11.67 5.69
N SER A 42 28.82 -12.13 6.91
CA SER A 42 27.46 -12.27 7.43
C SER A 42 26.74 -10.92 7.50
N LEU A 43 27.42 -9.87 7.97
CA LEU A 43 26.87 -8.53 8.03
C LEU A 43 26.61 -7.95 6.64
N ALA A 44 27.55 -8.10 5.71
CA ALA A 44 27.38 -7.66 4.32
C ALA A 44 26.16 -8.34 3.66
N THR A 45 26.01 -9.66 3.86
CA THR A 45 24.87 -10.42 3.35
C THR A 45 23.55 -9.96 3.97
N LYS A 46 23.54 -9.66 5.28
CA LYS A 46 22.37 -9.12 5.98
C LYS A 46 22.00 -7.71 5.51
N VAL A 47 22.98 -6.85 5.25
CA VAL A 47 22.76 -5.49 4.74
C VAL A 47 22.14 -5.54 3.34
N GLU A 48 22.64 -6.42 2.47
CA GLU A 48 22.09 -6.63 1.14
C GLU A 48 20.65 -7.14 1.19
N ALA A 49 20.38 -8.13 2.06
CA ALA A 49 19.03 -8.65 2.27
C ALA A 49 18.07 -7.59 2.84
N LEU A 50 18.57 -6.73 3.73
CA LEU A 50 17.79 -5.63 4.29
C LEU A 50 17.50 -4.56 3.22
N SER A 51 18.48 -4.21 2.37
CA SER A 51 18.27 -3.27 1.25
C SER A 51 17.17 -3.75 0.33
N LYS A 52 17.23 -5.02 -0.09
CA LYS A 52 16.17 -5.64 -0.91
C LYS A 52 14.81 -5.61 -0.25
N THR A 53 14.76 -5.81 1.07
CA THR A 53 13.50 -5.76 1.82
C THR A 53 12.96 -4.33 1.89
N VAL A 54 13.83 -3.33 2.12
CA VAL A 54 13.44 -1.92 2.14
C VAL A 54 12.94 -1.47 0.77
N GLU A 55 13.63 -1.82 -0.31
CA GLU A 55 13.21 -1.53 -1.68
C GLU A 55 11.86 -2.19 -1.99
N GLY A 56 11.71 -3.48 -1.65
CA GLY A 56 10.47 -4.23 -1.84
C GLY A 56 9.30 -3.63 -1.04
N LEU A 57 9.53 -3.27 0.22
CA LEU A 57 8.54 -2.58 1.04
C LEU A 57 8.20 -1.20 0.47
N SER A 58 9.17 -0.45 -0.02
CA SER A 58 8.93 0.85 -0.65
C SER A 58 8.08 0.73 -1.92
N ALA A 59 8.34 -0.29 -2.73
CA ALA A 59 7.56 -0.60 -3.92
C ALA A 59 6.13 -1.04 -3.56
N LEU A 60 5.99 -1.87 -2.53
CA LEU A 60 4.68 -2.29 -2.01
C LEU A 60 3.90 -1.10 -1.45
N VAL A 61 4.52 -0.23 -0.66
CA VAL A 61 3.89 0.99 -0.14
C VAL A 61 3.48 1.92 -1.27
N SER A 62 4.31 2.10 -2.30
CA SER A 62 3.98 2.91 -3.48
C SER A 62 2.80 2.33 -4.26
N SER A 63 2.77 1.00 -4.45
CA SER A 63 1.66 0.30 -5.12
C SER A 63 0.38 0.25 -4.29
N ALA A 64 0.48 0.17 -2.97
CA ALA A 64 -0.64 0.18 -2.04
C ALA A 64 -1.21 1.60 -1.89
N ALA A 65 -0.36 2.63 -1.91
CA ALA A 65 -0.80 4.02 -1.99
C ALA A 65 -1.53 4.30 -3.31
N ALA A 66 -1.12 3.66 -4.41
CA ALA A 66 -1.83 3.72 -5.69
C ALA A 66 -3.18 2.99 -5.67
N ARG A 67 -3.38 2.02 -4.75
CA ARG A 67 -4.68 1.38 -4.48
C ARG A 67 -5.52 2.18 -3.49
N ARG A 68 -5.64 3.50 -3.70
CA ARG A 68 -6.58 4.29 -2.92
C ARG A 68 -7.99 3.84 -3.23
N ILE A 69 -8.73 3.47 -2.18
CA ILE A 69 -10.17 3.25 -2.29
C ILE A 69 -10.78 4.61 -2.63
N SER A 70 -11.17 4.80 -3.89
CA SER A 70 -11.91 5.97 -4.31
C SER A 70 -13.24 6.00 -3.55
N ILE A 71 -13.49 7.08 -2.82
CA ILE A 71 -14.79 7.36 -2.24
C ILE A 71 -15.75 7.61 -3.40
N ILE A 72 -16.84 6.84 -3.44
CA ILE A 72 -17.92 7.05 -4.40
C ILE A 72 -19.13 7.52 -3.61
N GLU A 73 -19.62 8.70 -3.96
CA GLU A 73 -20.87 9.22 -3.44
C GLU A 73 -21.87 9.39 -4.57
N SER A 74 -23.13 9.09 -4.32
CA SER A 74 -24.19 9.26 -5.32
C SER A 74 -25.48 9.67 -4.66
N GLY A 75 -26.34 10.33 -5.42
CA GLY A 75 -27.66 10.74 -4.96
C GLY A 75 -28.58 11.16 -6.09
N MET A 76 -29.82 11.40 -5.72
CA MET A 76 -30.85 11.93 -6.59
C MET A 76 -31.45 13.18 -5.95
N ARG A 77 -31.83 14.14 -6.78
CA ARG A 77 -32.58 15.32 -6.38
C ARG A 77 -33.67 15.56 -7.41
N ASP A 78 -34.92 15.62 -6.96
CA ASP A 78 -36.00 16.17 -7.77
C ASP A 78 -36.02 17.69 -7.60
N MET A 79 -35.98 18.43 -8.71
CA MET A 79 -36.05 19.89 -8.71
C MET A 79 -37.36 20.33 -9.35
N ASP A 80 -38.13 21.08 -8.58
CA ASP A 80 -39.30 21.79 -9.08
C ASP A 80 -38.81 23.08 -9.77
N VAL A 81 -38.86 23.09 -11.11
CA VAL A 81 -38.18 24.10 -11.95
C VAL A 81 -39.17 25.13 -12.50
N ARG A 82 -40.26 25.38 -11.78
CA ARG A 82 -41.24 26.42 -12.13
C ARG A 82 -40.52 27.75 -12.42
N PRO A 83 -41.07 28.63 -13.29
CA PRO A 83 -40.37 29.83 -13.76
C PRO A 83 -39.87 30.80 -12.68
N TRP A 84 -40.45 30.73 -11.48
CA TRP A 84 -40.09 31.56 -10.32
C TRP A 84 -39.27 30.82 -9.26
N LEU A 85 -38.92 29.55 -9.49
CA LEU A 85 -38.04 28.77 -8.63
C LEU A 85 -36.64 28.70 -9.26
N PRO A 86 -35.59 28.64 -8.41
CA PRO A 86 -34.22 28.53 -8.91
C PRO A 86 -34.02 27.21 -9.65
N THR A 87 -33.36 27.28 -10.81
CA THR A 87 -32.94 26.11 -11.61
C THR A 87 -31.68 25.45 -11.06
N GLU A 88 -31.13 25.99 -9.98
CA GLU A 88 -29.92 25.54 -9.34
C GLU A 88 -30.14 25.21 -7.88
N ALA A 89 -29.39 24.24 -7.36
CA ALA A 89 -29.31 24.04 -5.93
C ALA A 89 -27.99 23.39 -5.50
N ARG A 90 -27.53 23.75 -4.29
CA ARG A 90 -26.30 23.22 -3.69
C ARG A 90 -26.51 21.81 -3.14
N ILE A 91 -25.76 20.83 -3.63
CA ILE A 91 -25.72 19.46 -3.10
C ILE A 91 -24.51 19.36 -2.16
N LYS A 92 -24.75 18.87 -0.95
CA LYS A 92 -23.70 18.61 0.03
C LYS A 92 -23.37 17.13 0.03
N PHE A 93 -22.09 16.83 -0.04
CA PHE A 93 -21.55 15.50 0.20
C PHE A 93 -21.75 15.13 1.67
N SER A 94 -22.08 13.87 1.91
CA SER A 94 -22.21 13.25 3.23
C SER A 94 -20.86 13.18 3.93
N ASN A 95 -19.79 12.93 3.18
CA ASN A 95 -18.41 12.95 3.65
C ASN A 95 -17.58 13.94 2.85
N GLN A 96 -16.66 14.63 3.54
CA GLN A 96 -15.72 15.52 2.85
C GLN A 96 -14.65 14.72 2.12
N PHE A 97 -14.43 15.01 0.85
CA PHE A 97 -13.32 14.45 0.08
C PHE A 97 -11.99 15.12 0.47
N ARG A 98 -10.88 14.38 0.31
CA ARG A 98 -9.50 14.86 0.51
C ARG A 98 -9.00 15.71 -0.66
N SER A 99 -9.53 15.46 -1.86
CA SER A 99 -9.27 16.24 -3.08
C SER A 99 -10.58 16.56 -3.79
N ILE A 100 -10.58 17.55 -4.68
CA ILE A 100 -11.79 17.92 -5.44
C ILE A 100 -12.21 16.69 -6.27
N PRO A 101 -13.42 16.15 -6.06
CA PRO A 101 -13.86 14.94 -6.76
C PRO A 101 -14.30 15.26 -8.18
N SER A 102 -14.29 14.24 -9.05
CA SER A 102 -14.93 14.32 -10.36
C SER A 102 -16.43 14.05 -10.20
N VAL A 103 -17.27 14.99 -10.62
CA VAL A 103 -18.74 14.89 -10.51
C VAL A 103 -19.38 14.70 -11.87
N ILE A 104 -20.21 13.68 -11.98
CA ILE A 104 -21.06 13.39 -13.15
C ILE A 104 -22.50 13.69 -12.74
N VAL A 105 -23.23 14.39 -13.60
CA VAL A 105 -24.63 14.77 -13.39
C VAL A 105 -25.46 14.33 -14.59
N THR A 106 -26.61 13.72 -14.34
CA THR A 106 -27.52 13.20 -15.37
C THR A 106 -28.97 13.55 -15.05
N ILE A 107 -29.84 13.45 -16.07
CA ILE A 107 -31.29 13.64 -15.92
C ILE A 107 -31.91 12.30 -15.51
N SER A 108 -32.69 12.30 -14.43
CA SER A 108 -33.42 11.11 -13.97
C SER A 108 -34.92 11.16 -14.30
N SER A 109 -35.50 12.36 -14.29
CA SER A 109 -36.91 12.61 -14.62
C SER A 109 -37.02 14.01 -15.20
N VAL A 110 -38.02 14.23 -16.06
CA VAL A 110 -38.25 15.54 -16.67
C VAL A 110 -39.73 15.67 -17.03
N ASP A 111 -40.32 16.81 -16.67
CA ASP A 111 -41.68 17.19 -17.04
C ASP A 111 -41.62 18.54 -17.77
N ILE A 112 -42.07 18.55 -19.03
CA ILE A 112 -42.00 19.71 -19.92
C ILE A 112 -43.35 19.88 -20.61
N HIS A 113 -43.75 21.14 -20.78
CA HIS A 113 -44.91 21.47 -21.59
C HIS A 113 -44.75 21.02 -23.06
N ASN A 114 -45.76 20.33 -23.59
CA ASN A 114 -45.77 19.75 -24.94
C ASN A 114 -45.85 20.77 -26.09
N GLY A 115 -46.12 22.05 -25.80
CA GLY A 115 -46.22 23.11 -26.80
C GLY A 115 -44.88 23.67 -27.32
N SER A 116 -43.75 23.07 -26.95
CA SER A 116 -42.41 23.58 -27.27
C SER A 116 -41.41 22.43 -27.46
N ASN A 117 -40.25 22.72 -28.05
CA ASN A 117 -39.23 21.70 -28.23
C ASN A 117 -38.61 21.28 -26.89
N PHE A 118 -38.18 20.03 -26.81
CA PHE A 118 -37.44 19.49 -25.68
C PHE A 118 -36.00 20.03 -25.65
N ARG A 119 -35.71 20.97 -24.75
CA ARG A 119 -34.36 21.56 -24.56
C ARG A 119 -34.05 21.72 -23.08
N VAL A 120 -33.30 20.77 -22.53
CA VAL A 120 -32.87 20.76 -21.12
C VAL A 120 -31.39 20.43 -21.06
N LYS A 121 -30.66 21.10 -20.17
CA LYS A 121 -29.25 20.89 -19.90
C LYS A 121 -29.04 20.81 -18.40
N VAL A 122 -28.44 19.72 -17.94
CA VAL A 122 -27.99 19.56 -16.56
C VAL A 122 -26.48 19.56 -16.48
N TYR A 123 -25.93 20.21 -15.47
CA TYR A 123 -24.48 20.29 -15.26
C TYR A 123 -24.16 20.65 -13.81
N ALA A 124 -22.91 20.36 -13.40
CA ALA A 124 -22.36 20.76 -12.12
C ALA A 124 -21.47 21.99 -12.27
N THR A 125 -21.47 22.85 -11.25
CA THR A 125 -20.54 23.95 -11.06
C THR A 125 -20.09 23.99 -9.60
N GLU A 126 -19.09 24.83 -9.28
CA GLU A 126 -18.64 25.07 -7.90
C GLU A 126 -18.32 23.78 -7.13
N VAL A 127 -17.69 22.81 -7.81
CA VAL A 127 -17.31 21.54 -7.18
C VAL A 127 -16.18 21.81 -6.20
N ASP A 128 -16.43 21.51 -4.92
CA ASP A 128 -15.45 21.61 -3.84
C ASP A 128 -15.42 20.29 -3.04
N LEU A 129 -14.66 20.27 -1.94
CA LEU A 129 -14.50 19.06 -1.11
C LEU A 129 -15.79 18.66 -0.38
N LYS A 130 -16.76 19.56 -0.25
CA LYS A 130 -17.98 19.43 0.57
C LYS A 130 -19.23 19.29 -0.28
N GLY A 131 -19.18 19.59 -1.58
CA GLY A 131 -20.33 19.52 -2.45
C GLY A 131 -20.12 20.14 -3.83
N PHE A 132 -21.24 20.35 -4.51
CA PHE A 132 -21.29 21.02 -5.80
C PHE A 132 -22.65 21.68 -6.00
N THR A 133 -22.74 22.60 -6.96
CA THR A 133 -24.01 23.26 -7.34
C THR A 133 -24.52 22.61 -8.62
N ALA A 134 -25.69 21.97 -8.53
CA ALA A 134 -26.34 21.32 -9.66
C ALA A 134 -27.30 22.29 -10.36
N HIS A 135 -27.26 22.31 -11.69
CA HIS A 135 -28.09 23.16 -12.55
C HIS A 135 -29.00 22.31 -13.42
N ALA A 136 -30.25 22.74 -13.62
CA ALA A 136 -31.18 22.22 -14.64
C ALA A 136 -31.77 23.38 -15.45
N ASP A 137 -31.08 23.73 -16.53
CA ASP A 137 -31.47 24.86 -17.35
C ASP A 137 -32.27 24.40 -18.57
N SER A 138 -33.22 25.24 -18.98
CA SER A 138 -33.91 25.15 -20.26
C SER A 138 -33.75 26.47 -21.02
N TRP A 139 -33.84 26.44 -22.35
CA TRP A 139 -33.64 27.65 -23.16
C TRP A 139 -34.59 27.73 -24.35
N GLY A 140 -34.71 28.94 -24.89
CA GLY A 140 -35.64 29.24 -25.98
C GLY A 140 -37.06 29.42 -25.45
N GLN A 141 -38.00 28.62 -25.97
CA GLN A 141 -39.43 28.65 -25.60
C GLN A 141 -39.84 27.42 -24.79
N THR A 142 -38.87 26.67 -24.27
CA THR A 142 -39.10 25.44 -23.50
C THR A 142 -39.59 25.79 -22.10
N LEU A 143 -40.74 25.24 -21.71
CA LEU A 143 -41.29 25.40 -20.36
C LEU A 143 -41.04 24.13 -19.55
N LEU A 144 -40.00 24.16 -18.72
CA LEU A 144 -39.64 23.08 -17.80
C LEU A 144 -40.49 23.19 -16.53
N CYS A 145 -41.28 22.15 -16.23
CA CYS A 145 -42.13 22.09 -15.05
C CYS A 145 -41.36 21.47 -13.86
N SER A 146 -40.73 20.32 -14.10
CA SER A 146 -39.91 19.61 -13.11
C SER A 146 -38.74 18.92 -13.79
N CYS A 147 -37.62 18.76 -13.07
CA CYS A 147 -36.44 18.04 -13.51
C CYS A 147 -35.79 17.32 -12.33
N GLY A 148 -35.74 16.00 -12.40
CA GLY A 148 -34.91 15.19 -11.53
C GLY A 148 -33.49 15.09 -12.06
N ILE A 149 -32.53 15.26 -11.15
CA ILE A 149 -31.10 15.10 -11.35
C ILE A 149 -30.61 13.91 -10.55
N SER A 150 -29.89 13.01 -11.22
CA SER A 150 -29.02 12.02 -10.58
C SER A 150 -27.57 12.47 -10.67
N TRP A 151 -26.75 12.13 -9.68
CA TRP A 151 -25.34 12.49 -9.67
C TRP A 151 -24.47 11.41 -9.04
N MET A 152 -23.19 11.42 -9.43
CA MET A 152 -22.14 10.57 -8.90
C MET A 152 -20.85 11.38 -8.76
N ALA A 153 -20.22 11.32 -7.59
CA ALA A 153 -18.94 11.93 -7.29
C ALA A 153 -17.90 10.83 -7.00
N ILE A 154 -16.75 10.90 -7.65
CA ILE A 154 -15.65 9.95 -7.48
C ILE A 154 -14.40 10.74 -7.10
N GLY A 155 -13.82 10.43 -5.94
CA GLY A 155 -12.65 11.12 -5.41
C GLY A 155 -11.95 10.31 -4.31
N GLU A 156 -11.04 10.95 -3.57
CA GLU A 156 -10.23 10.35 -2.50
C GLU A 156 -10.49 11.00 -1.14
#